data_AF-A0A7W5DIG0-F1
#
_entry.id   AF-A0A7W5DIG0-F1
#
_cell.length_a   1.000
_cell.length_b   1.000
_cell.length_c   1.000
_cell.angle_alpha   90.00
_cell.angle_beta   90.00
_cell.angle_gamma   90.00
#
_symmetry.space_group_name_H-M   'P 1'
#
loop_
_entity.id
_entity.type
_entity.pdbx_description
1 polymer ?
#
loop_
_entity_poly.entity_id
_entity_poly.type
_entity_poly.pdbx_seq_one_letter_code
_entity_poly.pdbx_strand_id
1 'polypeptide(L)' 'MTDRHSTTASIEAADLIQTLAGYAERYEREHGRRLEAVTLPRATWLALGKPEMVAGVRITPADDIGAPVPRMSG' A
#
# COMPACT_ATOMS: atom_id res chain seq x y z
N MET A 1 -29.28 9.13 11.37
CA MET A 1 -28.87 7.83 10.81
C MET A 1 -27.36 7.91 10.67
N THR A 2 -26.61 7.17 11.49
CA THR A 2 -25.24 7.53 11.85
C THR A 2 -24.24 7.06 10.80
N ASP A 3 -23.52 8.03 10.24
CA ASP A 3 -22.42 7.98 9.26
C ASP A 3 -21.14 7.29 9.81
N ARG A 4 -21.31 6.21 10.59
CA ARG A 4 -20.20 5.57 11.31
C ARG A 4 -19.23 4.86 10.38
N HIS A 5 -19.72 4.37 9.23
CA HIS A 5 -18.89 3.72 8.22
C HIS A 5 -17.94 4.70 7.53
N SER A 6 -18.36 5.94 7.28
CA SER A 6 -17.55 6.95 6.58
C SER A 6 -16.40 7.47 7.45
N THR A 7 -16.61 7.55 8.77
CA THR A 7 -15.59 7.99 9.72
C THR A 7 -14.49 6.94 9.92
N THR A 8 -14.84 5.66 10.06
CA THR A 8 -13.84 4.58 10.25
C THR A 8 -12.96 4.39 9.02
N ALA A 9 -13.56 4.37 7.81
CA ALA A 9 -12.79 4.23 6.57
C ALA A 9 -11.81 5.41 6.34
N SER A 10 -12.19 6.61 6.76
CA SER A 10 -11.33 7.80 6.65
C SER A 10 -10.14 7.76 7.62
N ILE A 11 -10.32 7.20 8.82
CA ILE A 11 -9.24 7.02 9.81
C ILE A 11 -8.26 5.94 9.31
N GLU A 12 -8.77 4.83 8.77
CA GLU A 12 -7.94 3.74 8.24
C GLU A 12 -7.10 4.18 7.03
N ALA A 13 -7.63 5.03 6.16
CA ALA A 13 -6.88 5.58 5.04
C ALA A 13 -5.75 6.53 5.49
N ALA A 14 -6.00 7.39 6.47
CA ALA A 14 -5.00 8.32 6.99
C ALA A 14 -3.83 7.60 7.69
N ASP A 15 -4.12 6.54 8.44
CA ASP A 15 -3.11 5.72 9.11
C ASP A 15 -2.24 4.97 8.11
N LEU A 16 -2.85 4.46 7.03
CA LEU A 16 -2.11 3.83 5.93
C LEU A 16 -1.19 4.82 5.22
N ILE A 17 -1.66 6.04 4.94
CA ILE A 17 -0.84 7.07 4.28
C ILE A 17 0.40 7.37 5.12
N GLN A 18 0.24 7.56 6.44
CA GLN A 18 1.36 7.82 7.35
C GLN A 18 2.32 6.62 7.41
N THR A 19 1.78 5.39 7.48
CA THR A 19 2.57 4.16 7.49
C THR A 19 3.38 4.00 6.20
N LEU A 20 2.76 4.23 5.04
CA LEU A 20 3.43 4.14 3.74
C LEU A 20 4.48 5.23 3.56
N ALA A 21 4.21 6.46 4.01
CA ALA A 21 5.18 7.55 3.96
C ALA A 21 6.43 7.22 4.80
N GLY A 22 6.24 6.79 6.05
CA GLY A 22 7.35 6.39 6.93
C GLY A 22 8.13 5.19 6.39
N TYR A 23 7.43 4.21 5.79
CA TYR A 23 8.08 3.08 5.13
C TYR A 23 8.90 3.52 3.91
N ALA A 24 8.37 4.41 3.06
CA ALA A 24 9.07 4.93 1.89
C ALA A 24 10.34 5.70 2.27
N GLU A 25 10.27 6.55 3.31
CA GLU A 25 11.44 7.27 3.83
C GLU A 25 12.50 6.31 4.36
N ARG A 26 12.08 5.30 5.11
CA ARG A 26 12.99 4.30 5.66
C ARG A 26 13.65 3.49 4.54
N TYR A 27 12.88 3.06 3.54
CA TYR A 27 13.37 2.34 2.37
C TYR A 27 14.43 3.15 1.61
N GLU A 28 14.20 4.46 1.43
CA GLU A 28 15.15 5.34 0.77
C GLU A 28 16.47 5.46 1.55
N ARG A 29 16.39 5.54 2.90
CA ARG A 29 17.59 5.55 3.75
C ARG A 29 18.34 4.22 3.72
N GLU A 30 17.64 3.09 3.71
CA GLU A 30 18.23 1.75 3.75
C GLU A 30 18.83 1.34 2.38
N HIS A 31 18.21 1.76 1.28
CA HIS A 31 18.55 1.29 -0.07
C HIS A 31 19.11 2.39 -1.00
N GLY A 32 19.14 3.65 -0.56
CA GLY A 32 19.62 4.77 -1.36
C GLY A 32 18.80 5.06 -2.61
N ARG A 33 17.56 4.56 -2.68
CA ARG A 33 16.64 4.73 -3.81
C ARG A 33 15.21 4.88 -3.34
N ARG A 34 14.42 5.67 -4.07
CA ARG A 34 13.02 5.93 -3.75
C ARG A 34 12.17 4.68 -3.93
N LEU A 35 11.21 4.47 -3.02
CA LEU A 35 10.18 3.45 -3.17
C LEU A 35 9.17 3.88 -4.24
N GLU A 36 9.10 3.15 -5.36
CA GLU A 36 8.25 3.53 -6.49
C GLU A 36 6.88 2.85 -6.47
N ALA A 37 6.80 1.62 -5.95
CA ALA A 37 5.57 0.84 -5.93
C ALA A 37 5.51 -0.11 -4.74
N VAL A 38 4.30 -0.36 -4.26
CA VAL A 38 3.99 -1.41 -3.29
C VAL A 38 2.79 -2.23 -3.76
N THR A 39 2.75 -3.47 -3.30
CA THR A 39 1.62 -4.37 -3.52
C THR A 39 0.89 -4.55 -2.19
N LEU A 40 -0.43 -4.31 -2.20
CA LEU A 40 -1.30 -4.51 -1.03
C LEU A 40 -2.22 -5.71 -1.24
N PRO A 41 -2.62 -6.43 -0.19
CA PRO A 41 -3.66 -7.44 -0.30
C PRO A 41 -4.91 -6.87 -0.99
N ARG A 42 -5.53 -7.66 -1.88
CA ARG A 42 -6.68 -7.21 -2.66
C ARG A 42 -7.81 -6.68 -1.79
N ALA A 43 -8.10 -7.35 -0.68
CA ALA A 43 -9.11 -6.93 0.29
C ALA A 43 -8.81 -5.54 0.87
N THR A 44 -7.56 -5.29 1.27
CA THR A 44 -7.09 -3.99 1.76
C THR A 44 -7.20 -2.92 0.66
N TRP A 45 -6.76 -3.22 -0.56
CA TRP A 45 -6.87 -2.29 -1.69
C TRP A 45 -8.33 -1.91 -2.00
N LEU A 46 -9.25 -2.88 -1.94
CA LEU A 46 -10.68 -2.65 -2.11
C LEU A 46 -11.27 -1.79 -0.98
N ALA A 47 -10.91 -2.08 0.27
CA ALA A 47 -11.38 -1.33 1.45
C ALA A 47 -10.96 0.15 1.40
N LEU A 48 -9.79 0.43 0.82
CA LEU A 48 -9.26 1.79 0.63
C LEU A 48 -9.88 2.52 -0.57
N GLY A 49 -10.83 1.92 -1.28
CA GLY A 49 -11.46 2.54 -2.44
C GLY A 49 -10.62 2.44 -3.72
N LYS A 50 -9.76 1.43 -3.84
CA LYS A 50 -8.94 1.15 -5.03
C LYS A 50 -7.93 2.25 -5.37
N PRO A 51 -7.09 2.69 -4.42
CA PRO A 51 -6.10 3.73 -4.68
C PRO A 51 -5.07 3.24 -5.72
N GLU A 52 -4.75 4.07 -6.70
CA GLU A 52 -3.66 3.80 -7.66
C GLU A 52 -2.32 4.38 -7.18
N MET A 53 -2.36 5.44 -6.36
CA MET A 53 -1.21 6.16 -5.84
C MET A 53 -1.47 6.64 -4.41
N VAL A 54 -0.48 6.50 -3.52
CA VAL A 54 -0.48 7.03 -2.15
C VAL A 54 0.89 7.57 -1.81
N ALA A 55 0.98 8.81 -1.31
CA ALA A 55 2.24 9.47 -0.95
C ALA A 55 3.31 9.47 -2.08
N GLY A 56 2.87 9.46 -3.35
CA GLY A 56 3.75 9.37 -4.52
C GLY A 56 4.31 7.97 -4.80
N VAL A 57 3.77 6.94 -4.15
CA VAL A 57 4.08 5.52 -4.36
C VAL A 57 2.90 4.87 -5.10
N ARG A 58 3.18 4.10 -6.15
CA ARG A 58 2.15 3.36 -6.89
C ARG A 58 1.64 2.18 -6.05
N ILE A 59 0.33 2.01 -5.98
CA ILE A 59 -0.30 0.89 -5.27
C ILE A 59 -0.85 -0.09 -6.29
N THR A 60 -0.49 -1.36 -6.15
CA THR A 60 -1.04 -2.46 -6.93
C THR A 60 -1.75 -3.45 -6.01
N PRO A 61 -2.94 -3.95 -6.37
CA PRO A 61 -3.50 -5.07 -5.64
C PRO A 61 -2.67 -6.32 -5.89
N ALA A 62 -2.44 -7.11 -4.84
CA ALA A 62 -1.99 -8.48 -4.99
C ALA A 62 -3.10 -9.23 -5.74
N ASP A 63 -2.75 -9.93 -6.81
CA ASP A 63 -3.62 -11.01 -7.28
C ASP A 63 -3.67 -12.06 -6.17
N ASP A 64 -4.88 -12.52 -5.86
CA ASP A 64 -5.14 -13.47 -4.78
C ASP A 64 -4.69 -14.88 -5.21
N ILE A 65 -3.44 -15.02 -5.63
CA ILE A 65 -2.77 -16.28 -5.95
C ILE A 65 -1.29 -16.08 -5.61
N GLY A 66 -0.75 -16.93 -4.75
CA GLY A 66 0.67 -17.00 -4.44
C GLY A 66 1.53 -17.15 -5.70
N ALA A 67 1.89 -16.02 -6.31
CA ALA A 67 2.82 -16.01 -7.42
C ALA A 67 4.24 -16.13 -6.84
N PRO A 68 5.02 -17.13 -7.29
CA PRO A 68 6.35 -17.37 -6.78
C PRO A 68 7.24 -16.17 -7.11
N VAL A 69 8.01 -15.72 -6.11
CA VAL A 69 9.21 -14.92 -6.37
C VAL A 69 10.00 -15.59 -7.48
N PRO A 70 10.26 -14.94 -8.63
CA PRO A 70 11.15 -15.51 -9.62
C PRO A 70 12.53 -15.59 -8.97
N ARG A 71 12.92 -16.79 -8.56
CA ARG A 71 14.30 -17.05 -8.18
C ARG A 71 15.10 -16.98 -9.47
N MET A 72 15.84 -15.90 -9.63
CA MET A 72 16.90 -15.80 -10.62
C MET A 72 18.00 -16.78 -10.19
N SER A 73 17.91 -18.01 -10.67
CA SER A 73 19.05 -18.93 -10.68
C SER A 73 19.86 -18.62 -11.94
N GLY A 74 21.18 -18.45 -11.73
CA GLY A 74 22.14 -17.97 -12.72
C GLY A 74 22.62 -19.02 -13.70
#